data_AF-A0A7Y5AN59-F1
#
_entry.id   AF-A0A7Y5AN59-F1
#
_cell.length_a   1.000
_cell.length_b   1.000
_cell.length_c   1.000
_cell.angle_alpha   90.00
_cell.angle_beta   90.00
_cell.angle_gamma   90.00
#
_symmetry.space_group_name_H-M   'P 1'
#
loop_
_entity.id
_entity.type
_entity.pdbx_description
1 polymer ?
#
loop_
_entity_poly.entity_id
_entity_poly.type
_entity_poly.pdbx_seq_one_letter_code
_entity_poly.pdbx_strand_id
1 'polypeptide(L)'
;MNNNDFFEQIDKKALFDGIDFKKINESFEKYVGFLSGFYSEYHQDSRKSLMRFFNNFDVEKLDDDSLDFASKSLQFANYDEFSLRGECVILFSEPVIVSDLNCAKGYEDEREDTIRLISHKFEEKRFSTRKSYYVDLGRGKTVVKTYLIYDMVFGLILPKRSKFESVKVAQYKELLLDYKKLDQARRSLQEAVDLPKIEVQNLIIKSNEINSIISRSRDVFNTIQGDIHALELEKSHAESTLESTRAALDKVRNDLDKNSIEFKKLVNSVVDENDKLVTVQAKLKVETSLLKKEEDRLKLLQKELGEASESLTAIKTELADAKREKNLTNFDTLGHSTETSRQLVAYYLFAAATFTGLLCMAVYIYWNSQNFSDSFPYLLHVSGWNILLSRLPLVAATTLIIGGLSGVFFYLIKHIISLNTEKMTMLKAGILAEQITNSLDCKEMNDQERLEFQRNTKIKLIMQVFSKNEPDINQSNIIIEALKALNSK
;
A
#
# COMPACT_ATOMS: atom_id res chain seq x y z
N MET A 1 21.24 13.29 12.04
CA MET A 1 21.12 14.74 12.30
C MET A 1 19.65 15.02 12.47
N ASN A 2 19.28 15.75 13.52
CA ASN A 2 17.89 16.05 13.82
C ASN A 2 17.37 17.04 12.75
N ASN A 3 16.29 16.74 12.05
CA ASN A 3 15.82 17.59 10.93
C ASN A 3 15.45 19.03 11.37
N ASN A 4 15.19 19.23 12.66
CA ASN A 4 14.95 20.56 13.24
C ASN A 4 16.21 21.44 13.29
N ASP A 5 17.41 20.85 13.45
CA ASP A 5 18.65 21.63 13.58
C ASP A 5 19.04 22.33 12.27
N PHE A 6 18.61 21.79 11.13
CA PHE A 6 18.98 22.33 9.81
C PHE A 6 18.29 23.67 9.51
N PHE A 7 17.02 23.83 9.90
CA PHE A 7 16.27 25.06 9.63
C PHE A 7 16.60 26.21 10.58
N GLU A 8 17.12 25.91 11.77
CA GLU A 8 17.56 26.92 12.74
C GLU A 8 18.93 27.54 12.38
N GLN A 9 19.77 26.82 11.63
CA GLN A 9 21.10 27.30 11.22
C GLN A 9 21.09 28.21 9.99
N ILE A 10 19.96 28.33 9.29
CA ILE A 10 19.86 29.16 8.09
C ILE A 10 19.65 30.61 8.51
N ASP A 11 20.65 31.47 8.25
CA ASP A 11 20.51 32.92 8.39
C ASP A 11 19.58 33.47 7.29
N LYS A 12 18.28 33.46 7.61
CA LYS A 12 17.21 33.98 6.75
C LYS A 12 17.46 35.44 6.37
N LYS A 13 18.11 36.22 7.23
CA LYS A 13 18.35 37.64 6.97
C LYS A 13 19.38 37.80 5.84
N ALA A 14 20.48 37.05 5.90
CA ALA A 14 21.50 37.05 4.86
C ALA A 14 20.96 36.59 3.48
N LEU A 15 20.03 35.62 3.47
CA LEU A 15 19.40 35.10 2.25
C LEU A 15 18.47 36.10 1.57
N PHE A 16 17.80 36.97 2.34
CA PHE A 16 16.83 37.94 1.82
C PHE A 16 17.33 39.39 1.81
N ASP A 17 18.57 39.65 2.24
CA ASP A 17 19.19 40.97 2.05
C ASP A 17 19.20 41.31 0.55
N GLY A 18 18.57 42.45 0.23
CA GLY A 18 18.30 42.87 -1.15
C GLY A 18 19.53 43.38 -1.89
N ILE A 19 19.32 43.78 -3.15
CA ILE A 19 20.34 44.43 -3.97
C ILE A 19 20.75 45.74 -3.31
N ASP A 20 22.05 46.01 -3.21
CA ASP A 20 22.56 47.31 -2.82
C ASP A 20 22.44 48.32 -3.98
N PHE A 21 21.19 48.76 -4.23
CA PHE A 21 20.88 49.77 -5.23
C PHE A 21 21.59 51.10 -4.97
N LYS A 22 21.95 51.37 -3.71
CA LYS A 22 22.66 52.59 -3.33
C LYS A 22 24.06 52.56 -3.93
N LYS A 23 24.79 51.46 -3.76
CA LYS A 23 26.13 51.29 -4.34
C LYS A 23 26.13 51.31 -5.87
N ILE A 24 25.12 50.68 -6.50
CA ILE A 24 24.94 50.77 -7.96
C ILE A 24 24.74 52.22 -8.39
N ASN A 25 23.81 52.93 -7.75
CA ASN A 25 23.51 54.32 -8.11
C ASN A 25 24.73 55.23 -7.91
N GLU A 26 25.46 55.07 -6.81
CA GLU A 26 26.70 55.81 -6.54
C GLU A 26 27.73 55.62 -7.67
N SER A 27 27.88 54.40 -8.20
CA SER A 27 28.79 54.15 -9.33
C SER A 27 28.34 54.83 -10.64
N PHE A 28 27.04 54.86 -10.92
CA PHE A 28 26.50 55.55 -12.09
C PHE A 28 26.65 57.06 -11.97
N GLU A 29 26.32 57.63 -10.80
CA GLU A 29 26.50 59.05 -10.51
C GLU A 29 27.97 59.47 -10.62
N LYS A 30 28.89 58.63 -10.14
CA LYS A 30 30.33 58.84 -10.29
C LYS A 30 30.75 58.87 -11.77
N TYR A 31 30.24 57.94 -12.59
CA TYR A 31 30.49 57.94 -14.03
C TYR A 31 29.94 59.19 -14.73
N VAL A 32 28.68 59.56 -14.45
CA VAL A 32 28.06 60.77 -15.00
C VAL A 32 28.82 62.02 -14.55
N GLY A 33 29.27 62.06 -13.30
CA GLY A 33 30.14 63.11 -12.76
C GLY A 33 31.42 63.27 -13.56
N PHE A 34 32.13 62.16 -13.84
CA PHE A 34 33.34 62.21 -14.68
C PHE A 34 33.05 62.65 -16.12
N LEU A 35 31.94 62.18 -16.73
CA LEU A 35 31.53 62.64 -18.05
C LEU A 35 31.23 64.15 -18.08
N SER A 36 30.55 64.65 -17.05
CA SER A 36 30.21 66.07 -16.93
C SER A 36 31.47 66.96 -16.84
N GLY A 37 32.57 66.43 -16.29
CA GLY A 37 33.86 67.12 -16.17
C GLY A 37 34.61 67.37 -17.50
N PHE A 38 34.12 66.81 -18.62
CA PHE A 38 34.59 67.16 -19.96
C PHE A 38 33.89 68.41 -20.54
N TYR A 39 32.75 68.78 -19.98
CA TYR A 39 32.00 69.92 -20.47
C TYR A 39 32.37 71.16 -19.66
N SER A 40 32.68 72.24 -20.38
CA SER A 40 32.84 73.56 -19.81
C SER A 40 31.57 74.36 -20.08
N GLU A 41 31.09 75.08 -19.06
CA GLU A 41 29.94 75.96 -19.19
C GLU A 41 30.37 77.36 -19.65
N TYR A 42 29.69 77.86 -20.68
CA TYR A 42 29.89 79.19 -21.25
C TYR A 42 28.62 80.00 -21.11
N HIS A 43 28.74 81.20 -20.56
CA HIS A 43 27.61 82.12 -20.40
C HIS A 43 27.60 83.17 -21.51
N GLN A 44 26.48 83.87 -21.66
CA GLN A 44 26.32 84.97 -22.62
C GLN A 44 27.49 85.99 -22.57
N ASP A 45 27.97 86.32 -21.38
CA ASP A 45 29.02 87.33 -21.18
C ASP A 45 30.44 86.78 -21.37
N SER A 46 30.57 85.46 -21.59
CA SER A 46 31.87 84.84 -21.84
C SER A 46 32.32 85.10 -23.28
N ARG A 47 32.90 86.28 -23.55
CA ARG A 47 33.66 86.54 -24.78
C ARG A 47 34.98 85.77 -24.76
N LYS A 48 34.90 84.45 -24.94
CA LYS A 48 36.05 83.55 -25.03
C LYS A 48 36.39 83.27 -26.49
N SER A 49 37.62 82.86 -26.75
CA SER A 49 38.10 82.45 -28.08
C SER A 49 37.32 81.30 -28.70
N LEU A 50 36.60 80.51 -27.90
CA LEU A 50 35.84 79.35 -28.38
C LEU A 50 34.44 79.70 -28.88
N MET A 51 33.73 80.64 -28.24
CA MET A 51 32.30 80.85 -28.45
C MET A 51 31.97 82.34 -28.56
N ARG A 52 31.15 82.70 -29.56
CA ARG A 52 30.52 84.02 -29.63
C ARG A 52 29.01 83.89 -29.77
N PHE A 53 28.30 84.75 -29.05
CA PHE A 53 26.85 84.86 -29.10
C PHE A 53 26.44 86.13 -29.85
N PHE A 54 25.53 85.98 -30.81
CA PHE A 54 24.97 87.05 -31.62
C PHE A 54 23.45 87.08 -31.45
N ASN A 55 22.94 88.09 -30.74
CA ASN A 55 21.49 88.24 -30.53
C ASN A 55 20.72 88.57 -31.83
N ASN A 56 21.41 89.17 -32.80
CA ASN A 56 20.88 89.49 -34.12
C ASN A 56 22.05 89.48 -35.11
N PHE A 57 22.30 88.35 -35.75
CA PHE A 57 23.43 88.18 -36.64
C PHE A 57 23.23 89.00 -37.93
N ASP A 58 24.14 89.93 -38.23
CA ASP A 58 24.08 90.79 -39.41
C ASP A 58 25.50 91.16 -39.83
N VAL A 59 26.00 90.54 -40.90
CA VAL A 59 27.39 90.62 -41.38
C VAL A 59 27.84 92.08 -41.56
N GLU A 60 26.93 92.93 -42.03
CA GLU A 60 27.19 94.36 -42.29
C GLU A 60 27.41 95.19 -41.00
N LYS A 61 27.00 94.66 -39.84
CA LYS A 61 27.09 95.35 -38.53
C LYS A 61 28.15 94.75 -37.60
N LEU A 62 28.80 93.67 -38.00
CA LEU A 62 29.85 93.04 -37.21
C LEU A 62 31.14 93.87 -37.30
N ASP A 63 31.91 93.90 -36.21
CA ASP A 63 33.29 94.38 -36.27
C ASP A 63 34.18 93.37 -37.00
N ASP A 64 35.34 93.83 -37.50
CA ASP A 64 36.26 93.01 -38.30
C ASP A 64 36.67 91.70 -37.59
N ASP A 65 36.81 91.75 -36.25
CA ASP A 65 37.17 90.60 -35.42
C ASP A 65 36.01 89.59 -35.31
N SER A 66 34.76 90.03 -35.15
CA SER A 66 33.60 89.12 -35.15
C SER A 66 33.28 88.58 -36.53
N LEU A 67 33.57 89.35 -37.59
CA LEU A 67 33.44 88.91 -38.96
C LEU A 67 34.45 87.78 -39.26
N ASP A 68 35.73 87.96 -38.91
CA ASP A 68 36.76 86.94 -39.06
C ASP A 68 36.42 85.66 -38.26
N PHE A 69 35.93 85.82 -37.02
CA PHE A 69 35.46 84.69 -36.22
C PHE A 69 34.29 83.95 -36.88
N ALA A 70 33.27 84.68 -37.34
CA ALA A 70 32.08 84.09 -37.96
C ALA A 70 32.43 83.33 -39.25
N SER A 71 33.26 83.95 -40.10
CA SER A 71 33.71 83.37 -41.36
C SER A 71 34.52 82.08 -41.13
N LYS A 72 35.45 82.07 -40.17
CA LYS A 72 36.17 80.85 -39.75
C LYS A 72 35.26 79.76 -39.21
N SER A 73 34.29 80.13 -38.36
CA SER A 73 33.35 79.18 -37.75
C SER A 73 32.43 78.53 -38.79
N LEU A 74 32.04 79.28 -39.82
CA LEU A 74 31.09 78.84 -40.85
C LEU A 74 31.76 78.24 -42.10
N GLN A 75 33.09 78.31 -42.21
CA GLN A 75 33.84 77.78 -43.36
C GLN A 75 33.46 76.33 -43.72
N PHE A 76 33.24 75.49 -42.70
CA PHE A 76 32.88 74.07 -42.84
C PHE A 76 31.42 73.77 -42.49
N ALA A 77 30.61 74.80 -42.23
CA ALA A 77 29.23 74.64 -41.80
C ALA A 77 28.25 74.45 -42.98
N ASN A 78 27.05 73.94 -42.70
CA ASN A 78 25.93 73.85 -43.63
C ASN A 78 25.08 75.13 -43.74
N TYR A 79 25.52 76.23 -43.12
CA TYR A 79 24.93 77.56 -43.26
C TYR A 79 25.99 78.54 -43.77
N ASP A 80 25.59 79.45 -44.66
CA ASP A 80 26.38 80.61 -45.02
C ASP A 80 26.04 81.82 -44.14
N GLU A 81 26.90 82.84 -44.17
CA GLU A 81 26.76 84.05 -43.36
C GLU A 81 25.45 84.79 -43.66
N PHE A 82 24.98 84.79 -44.91
CA PHE A 82 23.75 85.47 -45.33
C PHE A 82 22.48 84.75 -44.85
N SER A 83 22.49 83.42 -44.77
CA SER A 83 21.36 82.60 -44.29
C SER A 83 21.07 82.80 -42.80
N LEU A 84 22.03 83.33 -42.05
CA LEU A 84 21.90 83.61 -40.62
C LEU A 84 21.46 85.04 -40.34
N ARG A 85 21.24 85.87 -41.37
CA ARG A 85 20.87 87.29 -41.19
C ARG A 85 19.56 87.41 -40.40
N GLY A 86 19.58 88.17 -39.31
CA GLY A 86 18.39 88.39 -38.48
C GLY A 86 18.16 87.33 -37.40
N GLU A 87 19.01 86.30 -37.32
CA GLU A 87 18.84 85.19 -36.39
C GLU A 87 19.64 85.38 -35.10
N CYS A 88 19.20 84.69 -34.04
CA CYS A 88 19.91 84.60 -32.78
C CYS A 88 20.83 83.38 -32.82
N VAL A 89 22.15 83.58 -32.87
CA VAL A 89 23.12 82.51 -33.20
C VAL A 89 24.24 82.44 -32.17
N ILE A 90 24.59 81.21 -31.77
CA ILE A 90 25.84 80.89 -31.07
C ILE A 90 26.78 80.25 -32.10
N LEU A 91 27.98 80.79 -32.29
CA LEU A 91 28.99 80.22 -33.16
C LEU A 91 30.21 79.79 -32.35
N PHE A 92 30.83 78.69 -32.77
CA PHE A 92 32.04 78.13 -32.18
C PHE A 92 33.20 78.18 -33.18
N SER A 93 34.39 78.58 -32.73
CA SER A 93 35.57 78.69 -33.61
C SER A 93 36.12 77.35 -34.09
N GLU A 94 35.72 76.26 -33.45
CA GLU A 94 36.02 74.87 -33.82
C GLU A 94 34.80 73.98 -33.51
N PRO A 95 34.68 72.78 -34.10
CA PRO A 95 33.57 71.89 -33.80
C PRO A 95 33.61 71.44 -32.33
N VAL A 96 32.48 71.60 -31.64
CA VAL A 96 32.30 71.24 -30.23
C VAL A 96 31.13 70.28 -30.06
N ILE A 97 31.18 69.47 -29.00
CA ILE A 97 30.04 68.66 -28.59
C ILE A 97 29.22 69.46 -27.58
N VAL A 98 27.96 69.76 -27.89
CA VAL A 98 27.06 70.48 -26.97
C VAL A 98 26.26 69.47 -26.17
N SER A 99 26.29 69.56 -24.83
CA SER A 99 25.41 68.74 -23.97
C SER A 99 24.12 69.47 -23.64
N ASP A 100 24.24 70.58 -22.92
CA ASP A 100 23.11 71.35 -22.39
C ASP A 100 23.13 72.77 -22.96
N LEU A 101 21.99 73.27 -23.40
CA LEU A 101 21.78 74.68 -23.74
C LEU A 101 20.65 75.24 -22.88
N ASN A 102 20.94 76.28 -22.10
CA ASN A 102 20.00 76.98 -21.23
C ASN A 102 19.59 78.32 -21.84
N CYS A 103 18.28 78.53 -21.96
CA CYS A 103 17.70 79.78 -22.45
C CYS A 103 16.59 80.26 -21.51
N ALA A 104 16.64 81.51 -21.09
CA ALA A 104 15.56 82.18 -20.36
C ALA A 104 14.51 82.75 -21.32
N LYS A 105 13.25 82.79 -20.84
CA LYS A 105 12.09 83.38 -21.51
C LYS A 105 11.85 82.83 -22.93
N GLY A 106 11.04 81.77 -23.03
CA GLY A 106 10.37 81.40 -24.29
C GLY A 106 8.86 81.59 -24.14
N TYR A 107 8.17 82.06 -25.19
CA TYR A 107 6.71 82.06 -25.26
C TYR A 107 6.15 80.63 -25.17
N GLU A 108 4.85 80.50 -24.86
CA GLU A 108 4.13 79.23 -24.71
C GLU A 108 3.88 78.49 -26.04
N ASP A 109 4.20 79.10 -27.19
CA ASP A 109 3.98 78.45 -28.49
C ASP A 109 5.03 77.33 -28.71
N GLU A 110 4.58 76.09 -28.58
CA GLU A 110 5.38 74.87 -28.77
C GLU A 110 6.03 74.80 -30.16
N ARG A 111 5.49 75.50 -31.17
CA ARG A 111 6.03 75.47 -32.55
C ARG A 111 7.26 76.34 -32.75
N GLU A 112 7.48 77.33 -31.89
CA GLU A 112 8.66 78.22 -31.97
C GLU A 112 9.84 77.71 -31.11
N ASP A 113 9.69 76.57 -30.42
CA ASP A 113 10.61 76.08 -29.38
C ASP A 113 11.67 75.09 -29.90
N THR A 114 12.10 75.22 -31.15
CA THR A 114 13.11 74.35 -31.77
C THR A 114 14.44 75.06 -31.93
N ILE A 115 15.53 74.37 -31.60
CA ILE A 115 16.89 74.84 -31.89
C ILE A 115 17.35 74.16 -33.17
N ARG A 116 17.90 74.95 -34.09
CA ARG A 116 18.56 74.42 -35.30
C ARG A 116 20.04 74.28 -35.03
N LEU A 117 20.58 73.13 -35.38
CA LEU A 117 22.01 72.85 -35.26
C LEU A 117 22.72 73.30 -36.54
N ILE A 118 23.82 74.04 -36.40
CA ILE A 118 24.74 74.35 -37.48
C ILE A 118 25.78 73.23 -37.50
N SER A 119 25.62 72.31 -38.44
CA SER A 119 26.44 71.10 -38.59
C SER A 119 27.39 71.22 -39.79
N HIS A 120 28.10 70.15 -40.13
CA HIS A 120 29.06 70.16 -41.23
C HIS A 120 28.37 70.32 -42.61
N LYS A 121 29.07 70.89 -43.60
CA LYS A 121 28.58 71.33 -44.94
C LYS A 121 27.80 70.30 -45.78
N PHE A 122 27.75 69.03 -45.37
CA PHE A 122 27.07 67.94 -46.06
C PHE A 122 26.04 67.20 -45.21
N GLU A 123 25.78 67.67 -43.99
CA GLU A 123 24.80 67.09 -43.11
C GLU A 123 23.45 67.79 -43.22
N GLU A 124 22.38 67.01 -43.11
CA GLU A 124 21.02 67.52 -42.99
C GLU A 124 20.88 68.43 -41.77
N LYS A 125 20.03 69.46 -41.90
CA LYS A 125 19.73 70.38 -40.80
C LYS A 125 19.02 69.61 -39.69
N ARG A 126 19.70 69.42 -38.57
CA ARG A 126 19.15 68.76 -37.39
C ARG A 126 18.49 69.76 -36.46
N PHE A 127 17.48 69.28 -35.73
CA PHE A 127 16.74 70.05 -34.76
C PHE A 127 16.76 69.31 -33.43
N SER A 128 17.00 70.03 -32.33
CA SER A 128 16.82 69.48 -30.98
C SER A 128 15.52 70.00 -30.37
N THR A 129 14.82 69.10 -29.67
CA THR A 129 13.56 69.40 -28.98
C THR A 129 13.78 69.42 -27.46
N ARG A 130 12.92 70.18 -26.79
CA ARG A 130 13.05 70.64 -25.40
C ARG A 130 12.95 69.54 -24.33
N LYS A 131 13.64 69.74 -23.20
CA LYS A 131 13.24 69.24 -21.87
C LYS A 131 13.25 70.38 -20.84
N SER A 132 12.08 70.90 -20.44
CA SER A 132 12.04 72.00 -19.47
C SER A 132 12.27 71.55 -18.03
N TYR A 133 13.05 72.35 -17.30
CA TYR A 133 13.18 72.28 -15.85
C TYR A 133 12.81 73.64 -15.25
N TYR A 134 12.38 73.65 -13.99
CA TYR A 134 12.15 74.90 -13.24
C TYR A 134 13.35 75.13 -12.33
N VAL A 135 14.05 76.26 -12.51
CA VAL A 135 15.10 76.69 -11.59
C VAL A 135 14.56 77.84 -10.76
N ASP A 136 14.43 77.63 -9.44
CA ASP A 136 14.01 78.68 -8.51
C ASP A 136 15.24 79.50 -8.10
N LEU A 137 15.43 80.66 -8.75
CA LEU A 137 16.53 81.59 -8.48
C LEU A 137 16.14 82.63 -7.42
N GLY A 138 15.45 82.25 -6.34
CA GLY A 138 15.36 82.96 -5.04
C GLY A 138 14.82 84.42 -5.02
N ARG A 139 14.59 85.08 -6.15
CA ARG A 139 14.07 86.46 -6.29
C ARG A 139 12.99 86.60 -7.37
N GLY A 140 12.52 85.48 -7.91
CA GLY A 140 11.49 85.41 -8.95
C GLY A 140 11.68 84.15 -9.79
N LYS A 141 10.58 83.44 -10.08
CA LYS A 141 10.61 82.22 -10.90
C LYS A 141 10.89 82.60 -12.36
N THR A 142 12.15 82.62 -12.76
CA THR A 142 12.53 82.69 -14.18
C THR A 142 12.51 81.28 -14.76
N VAL A 143 11.65 81.05 -15.76
CA VAL A 143 11.63 79.77 -16.48
C VAL A 143 12.84 79.71 -17.40
N VAL A 144 13.76 78.78 -17.09
CA VAL A 144 14.91 78.44 -17.92
C VAL A 144 14.59 77.16 -18.68
N LYS A 145 14.61 77.23 -20.01
CA LYS A 145 14.46 76.05 -20.86
C LYS A 145 15.84 75.46 -21.10
N THR A 146 16.00 74.18 -20.76
CA THR A 146 17.20 73.40 -21.06
C THR A 146 16.95 72.51 -22.28
N TYR A 147 17.88 72.51 -23.22
CA TYR A 147 17.85 71.63 -24.38
C TYR A 147 19.03 70.67 -24.30
N LEU A 148 18.73 69.37 -24.42
CA LEU A 148 19.74 68.32 -24.44
C LEU A 148 20.06 68.00 -25.90
N ILE A 149 21.29 68.27 -26.33
CA ILE A 149 21.67 68.20 -27.75
C ILE A 149 22.55 66.97 -28.02
N TYR A 150 23.60 66.77 -27.21
CA TYR A 150 24.59 65.70 -27.33
C TYR A 150 25.07 65.44 -28.77
N ASP A 151 25.30 66.52 -29.54
CA ASP A 151 25.72 66.45 -30.94
C ASP A 151 26.92 67.39 -31.20
N MET A 152 27.66 67.10 -32.27
CA MET A 152 28.79 67.91 -32.72
C MET A 152 28.31 69.04 -33.62
N VAL A 153 28.61 70.28 -33.26
CA VAL A 153 28.12 71.46 -33.98
C VAL A 153 29.21 72.53 -34.14
N PHE A 154 29.08 73.33 -35.20
CA PHE A 154 29.80 74.58 -35.41
C PHE A 154 29.03 75.78 -34.82
N GLY A 155 27.75 75.60 -34.52
CA GLY A 155 26.91 76.62 -33.91
C GLY A 155 25.48 76.18 -33.68
N LEU A 156 24.69 77.06 -33.08
CA LEU A 156 23.29 76.84 -32.73
C LEU A 156 22.49 78.07 -33.14
N ILE A 157 21.36 77.87 -33.81
CA ILE A 157 20.39 78.94 -34.09
C ILE A 157 19.25 78.81 -33.07
N LEU A 158 19.15 79.82 -32.23
CA LEU A 158 18.17 79.91 -31.16
C LEU A 158 16.86 80.52 -31.67
N PRO A 159 15.73 80.25 -31.01
CA PRO A 159 14.47 80.95 -31.26
C PRO A 159 14.64 82.48 -31.14
N LYS A 160 14.05 83.26 -32.05
CA LYS A 160 14.23 84.73 -32.14
C LYS A 160 13.94 85.52 -30.86
N ARG A 161 13.13 84.97 -29.96
CA ARG A 161 12.71 85.61 -28.70
C ARG A 161 13.33 84.96 -27.46
N SER A 162 14.20 83.97 -27.61
CA SER A 162 14.87 83.34 -26.48
C SER A 162 16.03 84.20 -25.99
N LYS A 163 16.26 84.21 -24.68
CA LYS A 163 17.45 84.82 -24.09
C LYS A 163 18.44 83.70 -23.76
N PHE A 164 19.57 83.67 -24.45
CA PHE A 164 20.65 82.75 -24.13
C PHE A 164 21.17 82.97 -22.69
N GLU A 165 21.30 81.90 -21.90
CA GLU A 165 21.89 81.97 -20.55
C GLU A 165 23.25 81.27 -20.49
N SER A 166 23.28 79.98 -20.84
CA SER A 166 24.51 79.21 -20.85
C SER A 166 24.47 78.02 -21.80
N VAL A 167 25.63 77.59 -22.26
CA VAL A 167 25.81 76.35 -23.03
C VAL A 167 26.97 75.56 -22.44
N LYS A 168 26.77 74.26 -22.27
CA LYS A 168 27.82 73.32 -21.88
C LYS A 168 28.39 72.65 -23.11
N VAL A 169 29.68 72.84 -23.33
CA VAL A 169 30.38 72.31 -24.50
C VAL A 169 31.65 71.58 -24.12
N ALA A 170 31.96 70.51 -24.85
CA ALA A 170 33.23 69.82 -24.78
C ALA A 170 33.99 70.04 -26.10
N GLN A 171 35.22 70.54 -26.00
CA GLN A 171 36.10 70.68 -27.16
C GLN A 171 36.60 69.30 -27.58
N TYR A 172 36.55 69.01 -28.89
CA TYR A 172 37.02 67.74 -29.41
C TYR A 172 38.51 67.49 -29.07
N LYS A 173 39.33 68.53 -29.10
CA LYS A 173 40.76 68.45 -28.72
C LYS A 173 40.94 68.11 -27.24
N GLU A 174 40.16 68.72 -26.35
CA GLU A 174 40.24 68.45 -24.91
C GLU A 174 39.85 67.00 -24.57
N LEU A 175 38.86 66.45 -25.28
CA LEU A 175 38.46 65.05 -25.16
C LEU A 175 39.58 64.07 -25.54
N LEU A 176 40.41 64.42 -26.54
CA LEU A 176 41.52 63.57 -26.99
C LEU A 176 42.81 63.77 -26.20
N LEU A 177 43.07 64.99 -25.72
CA LEU A 177 44.32 65.33 -25.04
C LEU A 177 44.31 65.02 -23.55
N ASP A 178 43.15 65.08 -22.89
CA ASP A 178 43.03 64.75 -21.46
C ASP A 178 42.82 63.24 -21.23
N TYR A 179 43.88 62.48 -21.51
CA TYR A 179 43.89 61.03 -21.34
C TYR A 179 43.55 60.60 -19.91
N LYS A 180 43.85 61.44 -18.91
CA LYS A 180 43.60 61.14 -17.49
C LYS A 180 42.10 61.17 -17.20
N LYS A 181 41.38 62.21 -17.64
CA LYS A 181 39.92 62.25 -17.51
C LYS A 181 39.26 61.09 -18.27
N LEU A 182 39.79 60.75 -19.46
CA LEU A 182 39.24 59.65 -20.26
C LEU A 182 39.44 58.29 -19.59
N ASP A 183 40.61 58.05 -19.00
CA ASP A 183 40.87 56.83 -18.23
C ASP A 183 40.01 56.76 -16.96
N GLN A 184 39.80 57.88 -16.25
CA GLN A 184 38.89 57.95 -15.10
C GLN A 184 37.44 57.64 -15.49
N ALA A 185 36.95 58.26 -16.56
CA ALA A 185 35.60 57.99 -17.09
C ALA A 185 35.46 56.53 -17.49
N ARG A 186 36.46 55.95 -18.20
CA ARG A 186 36.48 54.53 -18.56
C ARG A 186 36.43 53.61 -17.34
N ARG A 187 37.24 53.87 -16.30
CA ARG A 187 37.23 53.06 -15.07
C ARG A 187 35.90 53.14 -14.33
N SER A 188 35.33 54.33 -14.23
CA SER A 188 34.00 54.51 -13.60
C SER A 188 32.87 53.87 -14.40
N LEU A 189 32.94 53.86 -15.74
CA LEU A 189 32.02 53.11 -16.58
C LEU A 189 32.13 51.62 -16.34
N GLN A 190 33.36 51.10 -16.28
CA GLN A 190 33.60 49.69 -16.01
C GLN A 190 33.02 49.29 -14.65
N GLU A 191 33.25 50.12 -13.62
CA GLU A 191 32.68 49.95 -12.28
C GLU A 191 31.14 49.97 -12.30
N ALA A 192 30.54 50.94 -13.00
CA ALA A 192 29.08 51.07 -13.14
C ALA A 192 28.44 49.92 -13.94
N VAL A 193 29.21 49.23 -14.79
CA VAL A 193 28.75 48.05 -15.54
C VAL A 193 28.95 46.76 -14.75
N ASP A 194 30.07 46.63 -14.02
CA ASP A 194 30.44 45.40 -13.31
C ASP A 194 29.66 45.24 -12.01
N LEU A 195 29.41 46.32 -11.27
CA LEU A 195 28.66 46.26 -10.01
C LEU A 195 27.25 45.67 -10.19
N PRO A 196 26.41 46.13 -11.14
CA PRO A 196 25.11 45.49 -11.40
C PRO A 196 25.24 44.01 -11.78
N LYS A 197 26.26 43.63 -12.55
CA LYS A 197 26.47 42.22 -12.93
C LYS A 197 26.81 41.36 -11.72
N ILE A 198 27.68 41.85 -10.84
CA ILE A 198 28.05 41.18 -9.59
C ILE A 198 26.81 41.02 -8.69
N GLU A 199 26.01 42.07 -8.54
CA GLU A 199 24.78 42.00 -7.75
C GLU A 199 23.75 41.02 -8.33
N VAL A 200 23.60 40.97 -9.67
CA VAL A 200 22.74 39.98 -10.33
C VAL A 200 23.28 38.55 -10.13
N GLN A 201 24.59 38.34 -10.21
CA GLN A 201 25.19 37.04 -9.93
C GLN A 201 24.97 36.61 -8.47
N ASN A 202 25.12 37.53 -7.51
CA ASN A 202 24.82 37.28 -6.11
C ASN A 202 23.35 36.89 -5.90
N LEU A 203 22.41 37.54 -6.60
CA LEU A 203 21.00 37.15 -6.58
C LEU A 203 20.74 35.76 -7.16
N ILE A 204 21.43 35.39 -8.24
CA ILE A 204 21.31 34.04 -8.83
C ILE A 204 21.80 32.99 -7.83
N ILE A 205 22.94 33.23 -7.17
CA ILE A 205 23.48 32.34 -6.14
C ILE A 205 22.48 32.19 -4.98
N LYS A 206 21.98 33.31 -4.43
CA LYS A 206 20.96 33.31 -3.38
C LYS A 206 19.69 32.57 -3.79
N SER A 207 19.22 32.78 -5.02
CA SER A 207 18.04 32.08 -5.58
C SER A 207 18.26 30.56 -5.63
N ASN A 208 19.43 30.10 -6.03
CA ASN A 208 19.78 28.69 -6.03
C ASN A 208 19.83 28.10 -4.61
N GLU A 209 20.37 28.85 -3.64
CA GLU A 209 20.35 28.45 -2.23
C GLU A 209 18.92 28.31 -1.70
N ILE A 210 18.06 29.31 -1.95
CA ILE A 210 16.63 29.26 -1.59
C ILE A 210 15.96 28.03 -2.21
N ASN A 211 16.19 27.76 -3.49
CA ASN A 211 15.63 26.59 -4.17
C ASN A 211 16.11 25.26 -3.54
N SER A 212 17.37 25.19 -3.11
CA SER A 212 17.91 24.02 -2.41
C SER A 212 17.29 23.82 -1.02
N ILE A 213 16.97 24.91 -0.32
CA ILE A 213 16.27 24.86 0.96
C ILE A 213 14.83 24.40 0.75
N ILE A 214 14.16 24.92 -0.28
CA ILE A 214 12.79 24.51 -0.65
C ILE A 214 12.75 23.03 -1.02
N SER A 215 13.71 22.52 -1.80
CA SER A 215 13.75 21.10 -2.16
C SER A 215 13.93 20.22 -0.93
N ARG A 216 14.88 20.56 -0.03
CA ARG A 216 15.06 19.84 1.24
C ARG A 216 13.81 19.88 2.11
N SER A 217 13.15 21.04 2.20
CA SER A 217 11.89 21.16 2.94
C SER A 217 10.78 20.30 2.33
N ARG A 218 10.73 20.17 1.00
CA ARG A 218 9.79 19.28 0.32
C ARG A 218 10.09 17.81 0.62
N ASP A 219 11.36 17.42 0.66
CA ASP A 219 11.75 16.06 1.02
C ASP A 219 11.33 15.72 2.45
N VAL A 220 11.59 16.62 3.41
CA VAL A 220 11.13 16.46 4.80
C VAL A 220 9.60 16.37 4.88
N PHE A 221 8.88 17.21 4.14
CA PHE A 221 7.42 17.15 4.08
C PHE A 221 6.92 15.81 3.54
N ASN A 222 7.54 15.29 2.48
CA ASN A 222 7.21 13.99 1.92
C ASN A 222 7.49 12.85 2.92
N THR A 223 8.57 12.92 3.68
CA THR A 223 8.85 11.96 4.77
C THR A 223 7.77 12.02 5.85
N ILE A 224 7.43 13.22 6.34
CA ILE A 224 6.38 13.40 7.35
C ILE A 224 5.03 12.88 6.83
N GLN A 225 4.72 13.11 5.55
CA GLN A 225 3.50 12.59 4.93
C GLN A 225 3.51 11.04 4.88
N GLY A 226 4.66 10.44 4.58
CA GLY A 226 4.85 8.99 4.66
C GLY A 226 4.64 8.45 6.07
N ASP A 227 5.21 9.12 7.08
CA ASP A 227 5.05 8.75 8.50
C ASP A 227 3.59 8.87 8.95
N ILE A 228 2.87 9.92 8.53
CA ILE A 228 1.43 10.07 8.81
C ILE A 228 0.64 8.88 8.24
N HIS A 229 0.90 8.49 6.98
CA HIS A 229 0.22 7.36 6.36
C HIS A 229 0.53 6.04 7.09
N ALA A 230 1.78 5.84 7.54
CA ALA A 230 2.15 4.67 8.32
C ALA A 230 1.42 4.63 9.68
N LEU A 231 1.32 5.77 10.37
CA LEU A 231 0.59 5.90 11.63
C LEU A 231 -0.92 5.71 11.45
N GLU A 232 -1.51 6.16 10.34
CA GLU A 232 -2.91 5.91 10.01
C GLU A 232 -3.20 4.43 9.80
N LEU A 233 -2.29 3.72 9.12
CA LEU A 233 -2.39 2.27 8.93
C LEU A 233 -2.27 1.53 10.28
N GLU A 234 -1.29 1.91 11.11
CA GLU A 234 -1.10 1.34 12.45
C GLU A 234 -2.34 1.57 13.33
N LYS A 235 -2.89 2.79 13.30
CA LYS A 235 -4.15 3.13 13.99
C LYS A 235 -5.30 2.23 13.50
N SER A 236 -5.47 2.06 12.19
CA SER A 236 -6.51 1.19 11.64
C SER A 236 -6.35 -0.27 12.08
N HIS A 237 -5.12 -0.77 12.17
CA HIS A 237 -4.84 -2.11 12.68
C HIS A 237 -5.15 -2.23 14.17
N ALA A 238 -4.76 -1.23 14.97
CA ALA A 238 -5.06 -1.19 16.40
C ALA A 238 -6.57 -1.14 16.65
N GLU A 239 -7.33 -0.34 15.88
CA GLU A 239 -8.79 -0.28 15.97
C GLU A 239 -9.46 -1.61 15.61
N SER A 240 -9.04 -2.26 14.52
CA SER A 240 -9.52 -3.59 14.13
C SER A 240 -9.22 -4.65 15.21
N THR A 241 -8.02 -4.60 15.79
CA THR A 241 -7.62 -5.49 16.89
C THR A 241 -8.47 -5.24 18.14
N LEU A 242 -8.72 -3.98 18.47
CA LEU A 242 -9.57 -3.58 19.60
C LEU A 242 -11.01 -4.09 19.40
N GLU A 243 -11.56 -3.97 18.20
CA GLU A 243 -12.91 -4.46 17.90
C GLU A 243 -13.00 -6.00 17.98
N SER A 244 -12.01 -6.71 17.44
CA SER A 244 -11.95 -8.17 17.54
C SER A 244 -11.80 -8.67 18.99
N THR A 245 -11.02 -7.97 19.81
CA THR A 245 -10.84 -8.30 21.23
C THR A 245 -12.09 -7.99 22.05
N ARG A 246 -12.82 -6.91 21.74
CA ARG A 246 -14.15 -6.65 22.30
C ARG A 246 -15.14 -7.75 21.96
N ALA A 247 -15.22 -8.14 20.70
CA ALA A 247 -16.11 -9.22 20.27
C ALA A 247 -15.75 -10.57 20.94
N ALA A 248 -14.46 -10.86 21.14
CA ALA A 248 -14.02 -12.03 21.89
C ALA A 248 -14.41 -11.94 23.37
N LEU A 249 -14.26 -10.77 24.00
CA LEU A 249 -14.63 -10.54 25.39
C LEU A 249 -16.14 -10.68 25.60
N ASP A 250 -16.96 -10.20 24.67
CA ASP A 250 -18.42 -10.38 24.70
C ASP A 250 -18.82 -11.85 24.55
N LYS A 251 -18.12 -12.63 23.70
CA LYS A 251 -18.33 -14.09 23.63
C LYS A 251 -18.01 -14.77 24.95
N VAL A 252 -16.84 -14.47 25.53
CA VAL A 252 -16.44 -15.02 26.84
C VAL A 252 -17.44 -14.66 27.92
N ARG A 253 -17.96 -13.42 27.92
CA ARG A 253 -19.00 -12.98 28.87
C ARG A 253 -20.30 -13.78 28.70
N ASN A 254 -20.76 -13.96 27.47
CA ASN A 254 -21.95 -14.76 27.17
C ASN A 254 -21.78 -16.23 27.57
N ASP A 255 -20.59 -16.80 27.34
CA ASP A 255 -20.29 -18.18 27.74
C ASP A 255 -20.20 -18.31 29.27
N LEU A 256 -19.66 -17.31 29.96
CA LEU A 256 -19.64 -17.26 31.42
C LEU A 256 -21.06 -17.17 31.99
N ASP A 257 -21.94 -16.36 31.40
CA ASP A 257 -23.35 -16.27 31.81
C ASP A 257 -24.10 -17.59 31.57
N LYS A 258 -23.88 -18.24 30.42
CA LYS A 258 -24.45 -19.58 30.15
C LYS A 258 -23.95 -20.62 31.14
N ASN A 259 -22.65 -20.69 31.36
CA ASN A 259 -22.04 -21.62 32.31
C ASN A 259 -22.53 -21.34 33.75
N SER A 260 -22.75 -20.08 34.11
CA SER A 260 -23.35 -19.71 35.40
C SER A 260 -24.78 -20.23 35.54
N ILE A 261 -25.60 -20.14 34.49
CA ILE A 261 -26.95 -20.70 34.46
C ILE A 261 -26.91 -22.23 34.56
N GLU A 262 -26.03 -22.89 33.81
CA GLU A 262 -25.86 -24.35 33.86
C GLU A 262 -25.37 -24.82 35.23
N PHE A 263 -24.41 -24.10 35.84
CA PHE A 263 -23.94 -24.37 37.19
C PHE A 263 -25.07 -24.24 38.21
N LYS A 264 -25.89 -23.19 38.15
CA LYS A 264 -27.08 -23.07 39.01
C LYS A 264 -28.07 -24.22 38.81
N LYS A 265 -28.32 -24.66 37.57
CA LYS A 265 -29.17 -25.83 37.29
C LYS A 265 -28.58 -27.10 37.89
N LEU A 266 -27.27 -27.30 37.75
CA LEU A 266 -26.58 -28.46 38.30
C LEU A 266 -26.63 -28.46 39.83
N VAL A 267 -26.40 -27.31 40.47
CA VAL A 267 -26.55 -27.15 41.92
C VAL A 267 -27.97 -27.51 42.37
N ASN A 268 -29.01 -27.00 41.68
CA ASN A 268 -30.39 -27.36 42.00
C ASN A 268 -30.66 -28.87 41.82
N SER A 269 -30.14 -29.48 40.74
CA SER A 269 -30.27 -30.92 40.51
C SER A 269 -29.56 -31.76 41.57
N VAL A 270 -28.39 -31.30 42.07
CA VAL A 270 -27.68 -31.96 43.16
C VAL A 270 -28.46 -31.85 44.47
N VAL A 271 -29.09 -30.70 44.73
CA VAL A 271 -29.98 -30.54 45.90
C VAL A 271 -31.19 -31.48 45.79
N ASP A 272 -31.85 -31.55 44.63
CA ASP A 272 -33.00 -32.44 44.41
C ASP A 272 -32.62 -33.93 44.56
N GLU A 273 -31.49 -34.37 43.99
CA GLU A 273 -31.01 -35.75 44.15
C GLU A 273 -30.58 -36.05 45.59
N ASN A 274 -29.99 -35.08 46.29
CA ASN A 274 -29.67 -35.22 47.70
C ASN A 274 -30.94 -35.39 48.55
N ASP A 275 -32.00 -34.62 48.29
CA ASP A 275 -33.30 -34.77 48.95
C ASP A 275 -33.92 -36.15 48.65
N LYS A 276 -33.85 -36.62 47.39
CA LYS A 276 -34.25 -38.00 47.05
C LYS A 276 -33.44 -39.02 47.82
N LEU A 277 -32.13 -38.87 47.92
CA LEU A 277 -31.25 -39.77 48.66
C LEU A 277 -31.65 -39.83 50.15
N VAL A 278 -31.94 -38.68 50.77
CA VAL A 278 -32.45 -38.61 52.14
C VAL A 278 -33.78 -39.37 52.27
N THR A 279 -34.72 -39.22 51.33
CA THR A 279 -36.00 -39.96 51.37
C THR A 279 -35.81 -41.47 51.16
N VAL A 280 -34.92 -41.90 50.27
CA VAL A 280 -34.60 -43.31 50.04
C VAL A 280 -33.92 -43.89 51.28
N GLN A 281 -33.01 -43.16 51.91
CA GLN A 281 -32.35 -43.59 53.15
C GLN A 281 -33.37 -43.73 54.30
N ALA A 282 -34.38 -42.85 54.37
CA ALA A 282 -35.48 -42.97 55.31
C ALA A 282 -36.35 -44.21 55.02
N LYS A 283 -36.71 -44.46 53.75
CA LYS A 283 -37.43 -45.68 53.34
C LYS A 283 -36.64 -46.95 53.64
N LEU A 284 -35.35 -46.93 53.36
CA LEU A 284 -34.46 -48.07 53.60
C LEU A 284 -34.34 -48.35 55.10
N LYS A 285 -34.29 -47.33 55.97
CA LYS A 285 -34.41 -47.53 57.43
C LYS A 285 -35.73 -48.19 57.83
N VAL A 286 -36.85 -47.78 57.24
CA VAL A 286 -38.16 -48.40 57.48
C VAL A 286 -38.17 -49.86 57.01
N GLU A 287 -37.74 -50.14 55.78
CA GLU A 287 -37.65 -51.51 55.26
C GLU A 287 -36.69 -52.38 56.07
N THR A 288 -35.54 -51.86 56.50
CA THR A 288 -34.60 -52.59 57.36
C THR A 288 -35.26 -52.95 58.70
N SER A 289 -36.07 -52.05 59.26
CA SER A 289 -36.83 -52.33 60.50
C SER A 289 -37.95 -53.37 60.27
N LEU A 290 -38.60 -53.37 59.11
CA LEU A 290 -39.60 -54.37 58.73
C LEU A 290 -38.97 -55.72 58.44
N LEU A 291 -37.83 -55.75 57.77
CA LEU A 291 -37.08 -56.96 57.45
C LEU A 291 -36.58 -57.63 58.73
N LYS A 292 -36.11 -56.84 59.70
CA LYS A 292 -35.78 -57.34 61.04
C LYS A 292 -37.00 -57.98 61.73
N LYS A 293 -38.18 -57.37 61.61
CA LYS A 293 -39.44 -57.90 62.14
C LYS A 293 -39.88 -59.20 61.43
N GLU A 294 -39.71 -59.29 60.12
CA GLU A 294 -39.98 -60.51 59.35
C GLU A 294 -38.93 -61.60 59.62
N GLU A 295 -37.66 -61.26 59.83
CA GLU A 295 -36.62 -62.21 60.24
C GLU A 295 -36.90 -62.80 61.63
N ASP A 296 -37.37 -61.98 62.58
CA ASP A 296 -37.83 -62.46 63.89
C ASP A 296 -39.06 -63.39 63.77
N ARG A 297 -39.97 -63.11 62.82
CA ARG A 297 -41.08 -64.00 62.45
C ARG A 297 -40.60 -65.30 61.80
N LEU A 298 -39.60 -65.23 60.94
CA LEU A 298 -39.01 -66.38 60.25
C LEU A 298 -38.30 -67.28 61.26
N LYS A 299 -37.63 -66.73 62.27
CA LYS A 299 -37.06 -67.49 63.40
C LYS A 299 -38.13 -68.19 64.24
N LEU A 300 -39.28 -67.55 64.46
CA LEU A 300 -40.44 -68.18 65.10
C LEU A 300 -41.00 -69.34 64.26
N LEU A 301 -41.23 -69.12 62.96
CA LEU A 301 -41.69 -70.14 62.02
C LEU A 301 -40.69 -71.28 61.85
N GLN A 302 -39.38 -71.00 61.87
CA GLN A 302 -38.34 -72.02 61.77
C GLN A 302 -38.29 -72.91 63.01
N LYS A 303 -38.70 -72.38 64.17
CA LYS A 303 -38.90 -73.15 65.40
C LYS A 303 -40.13 -74.07 65.30
N GLU A 304 -41.24 -73.57 64.75
CA GLU A 304 -42.44 -74.38 64.45
C GLU A 304 -42.18 -75.45 63.36
N LEU A 305 -41.36 -75.12 62.35
CA LEU A 305 -40.97 -76.04 61.28
C LEU A 305 -40.03 -77.14 61.79
N GLY A 306 -39.21 -76.86 62.82
CA GLY A 306 -38.39 -77.87 63.50
C GLY A 306 -39.24 -78.96 64.15
N GLU A 307 -40.33 -78.57 64.81
CA GLU A 307 -41.30 -79.48 65.42
C GLU A 307 -42.09 -80.28 64.35
N ALA A 308 -42.41 -79.65 63.21
CA ALA A 308 -43.04 -80.34 62.08
C ALA A 308 -42.07 -81.25 61.29
N SER A 309 -40.78 -80.93 61.23
CA SER A 309 -39.74 -81.69 60.53
C SER A 309 -39.48 -83.05 61.19
N GLU A 310 -39.58 -83.18 62.52
CA GLU A 310 -39.51 -84.47 63.22
C GLU A 310 -40.66 -85.41 62.87
N SER A 311 -41.82 -84.87 62.45
CA SER A 311 -42.96 -85.67 61.96
C SER A 311 -42.82 -86.12 60.50
N LEU A 312 -41.98 -85.44 59.69
CA LEU A 312 -41.83 -85.65 58.24
C LEU A 312 -40.60 -86.52 57.89
N THR A 313 -39.61 -86.63 58.79
CA THR A 313 -38.48 -87.56 58.66
C THR A 313 -38.88 -89.03 58.75
N ALA A 314 -40.03 -89.35 59.35
CA ALA A 314 -40.63 -90.69 59.32
C ALA A 314 -41.23 -91.06 57.94
N ILE A 315 -41.49 -90.09 57.07
CA ILE A 315 -42.14 -90.27 55.75
C ILE A 315 -41.09 -90.20 54.60
N LYS A 316 -39.92 -89.61 54.84
CA LYS A 316 -38.84 -89.44 53.84
C LYS A 316 -37.99 -90.67 53.54
N THR A 317 -38.10 -91.76 54.31
CA THR A 317 -37.41 -93.03 54.03
C THR A 317 -38.08 -93.84 52.91
N GLU A 318 -39.30 -93.49 52.51
CA GLU A 318 -40.08 -94.21 51.49
C GLU A 318 -39.95 -93.60 50.07
N LEU A 319 -39.40 -92.37 49.94
CA LEU A 319 -39.32 -91.62 48.68
C LEU A 319 -37.90 -91.59 48.06
N ALA A 320 -36.92 -92.24 48.69
CA ALA A 320 -35.51 -92.19 48.33
C ALA A 320 -35.12 -93.13 47.16
N ASP A 321 -35.99 -94.04 46.74
CA ASP A 321 -35.72 -94.99 45.65
C ASP A 321 -36.10 -94.50 44.24
N ALA A 322 -36.71 -93.31 44.09
CA ALA A 322 -37.28 -92.89 42.80
C ALA A 322 -36.62 -91.66 42.13
N LYS A 323 -35.46 -91.17 42.60
CA LYS A 323 -34.86 -89.93 42.06
C LYS A 323 -33.34 -89.95 41.86
N ARG A 324 -32.80 -91.13 41.52
CA ARG A 324 -31.39 -91.33 41.17
C ARG A 324 -31.13 -91.37 39.65
N GLU A 325 -31.93 -90.65 38.87
CA GLU A 325 -31.84 -90.68 37.40
C GLU A 325 -32.21 -89.32 36.78
N LYS A 326 -31.24 -88.39 36.71
CA LYS A 326 -31.13 -87.45 35.57
C LYS A 326 -29.80 -86.72 35.55
N ASN A 327 -29.00 -87.06 34.54
CA ASN A 327 -27.61 -86.67 34.33
C ASN A 327 -27.38 -85.18 34.06
N LEU A 328 -26.23 -84.74 34.58
CA LEU A 328 -25.11 -84.02 33.95
C LEU A 328 -25.06 -83.86 32.41
N THR A 329 -24.29 -82.82 32.01
CA THR A 329 -23.55 -82.54 30.75
C THR A 329 -24.20 -81.71 29.63
N ASN A 330 -23.61 -80.53 29.37
CA ASN A 330 -23.70 -79.78 28.12
C ASN A 330 -22.39 -78.98 27.94
N PHE A 331 -21.48 -79.48 27.09
CA PHE A 331 -20.36 -78.73 26.54
C PHE A 331 -19.99 -79.34 25.18
N ASP A 332 -20.00 -78.51 24.13
CA ASP A 332 -18.91 -78.29 23.16
C ASP A 332 -19.42 -77.95 21.73
N THR A 333 -19.67 -76.67 21.48
CA THR A 333 -19.84 -76.07 20.13
C THR A 333 -19.13 -74.72 19.98
N LEU A 334 -18.29 -74.33 20.95
CA LEU A 334 -17.69 -72.99 21.03
C LEU A 334 -16.36 -72.83 20.28
N GLY A 335 -15.68 -73.93 19.91
CA GLY A 335 -14.34 -73.89 19.33
C GLY A 335 -14.23 -73.34 17.90
N HIS A 336 -15.30 -73.36 17.10
CA HIS A 336 -15.20 -73.01 15.67
C HIS A 336 -15.72 -71.60 15.33
N SER A 337 -16.42 -70.92 16.25
CA SER A 337 -17.04 -69.60 16.02
C SER A 337 -16.08 -68.43 16.30
N THR A 338 -15.10 -68.64 17.19
CA THR A 338 -14.16 -67.63 17.64
C THR A 338 -13.02 -67.37 16.65
N GLU A 339 -12.58 -68.40 15.91
CA GLU A 339 -11.51 -68.31 14.90
C GLU A 339 -11.94 -67.43 13.70
N THR A 340 -13.14 -67.66 13.17
CA THR A 340 -13.68 -66.91 12.02
C THR A 340 -14.01 -65.46 12.38
N SER A 341 -14.43 -65.19 13.63
CA SER A 341 -14.69 -63.82 14.09
C SER A 341 -13.43 -62.98 14.16
N ARG A 342 -12.28 -63.58 14.50
CA ARG A 342 -11.00 -62.87 14.59
C ARG A 342 -10.45 -62.47 13.23
N GLN A 343 -10.57 -63.34 12.22
CA GLN A 343 -10.18 -63.03 10.85
C GLN A 343 -11.05 -61.92 10.25
N LEU A 344 -12.36 -61.94 10.50
CA LEU A 344 -13.30 -60.93 10.03
C LEU A 344 -12.96 -59.52 10.55
N VAL A 345 -12.56 -59.39 11.82
CA VAL A 345 -12.17 -58.11 12.42
C VAL A 345 -10.93 -57.53 11.72
N ALA A 346 -9.95 -58.36 11.36
CA ALA A 346 -8.77 -57.91 10.63
C ALA A 346 -9.15 -57.35 9.24
N TYR A 347 -10.03 -58.02 8.50
CA TYR A 347 -10.52 -57.52 7.21
C TYR A 347 -11.31 -56.21 7.34
N TYR A 348 -12.14 -56.06 8.37
CA TYR A 348 -12.83 -54.79 8.65
C TYR A 348 -11.85 -53.67 8.99
N LEU A 349 -10.79 -53.95 9.75
CA LEU A 349 -9.76 -52.97 10.07
C LEU A 349 -8.97 -52.53 8.83
N PHE A 350 -8.58 -53.47 7.96
CA PHE A 350 -7.94 -53.14 6.68
C PHE A 350 -8.88 -52.38 5.72
N ALA A 351 -10.16 -52.71 5.69
CA ALA A 351 -11.17 -51.97 4.92
C ALA A 351 -11.35 -50.54 5.45
N ALA A 352 -11.40 -50.35 6.78
CA ALA A 352 -11.47 -49.03 7.39
C ALA A 352 -10.20 -48.20 7.13
N ALA A 353 -9.02 -48.83 7.19
CA ALA A 353 -7.75 -48.18 6.89
C ALA A 353 -7.65 -47.72 5.43
N THR A 354 -8.04 -48.57 4.49
CA THR A 354 -8.06 -48.24 3.05
C THR A 354 -9.10 -47.17 2.71
N PHE A 355 -10.28 -47.21 3.34
CA PHE A 355 -11.29 -46.15 3.22
C PHE A 355 -10.79 -44.81 3.75
N THR A 356 -10.15 -44.81 4.92
CA THR A 356 -9.55 -43.60 5.51
C THR A 356 -8.44 -43.06 4.60
N GLY A 357 -7.62 -43.92 4.02
CA GLY A 357 -6.60 -43.54 3.03
C GLY A 357 -7.21 -42.86 1.78
N LEU A 358 -8.31 -43.38 1.25
CA LEU A 358 -9.05 -42.76 0.14
C LEU A 358 -9.62 -41.39 0.53
N LEU A 359 -10.17 -41.26 1.74
CA LEU A 359 -10.70 -39.99 2.25
C LEU A 359 -9.59 -38.93 2.39
N CYS A 360 -8.44 -39.32 2.95
CA CYS A 360 -7.27 -38.44 3.04
C CYS A 360 -6.78 -37.99 1.66
N MET A 361 -6.74 -38.89 0.67
CA MET A 361 -6.35 -38.54 -0.70
C MET A 361 -7.35 -37.59 -1.37
N ALA A 362 -8.65 -37.76 -1.12
CA ALA A 362 -9.68 -36.85 -1.63
C ALA A 362 -9.52 -35.44 -1.03
N VAL A 363 -9.26 -35.34 0.29
CA VAL A 363 -8.98 -34.06 0.96
C VAL A 363 -7.69 -33.42 0.41
N TYR A 364 -6.64 -34.21 0.21
CA TYR A 364 -5.38 -33.73 -0.37
C TYR A 364 -5.58 -33.15 -1.78
N ILE A 365 -6.33 -33.83 -2.65
CA ILE A 365 -6.64 -33.34 -4.00
C ILE A 365 -7.44 -32.04 -3.93
N TYR A 366 -8.43 -31.95 -3.03
CA TYR A 366 -9.25 -30.76 -2.85
C TYR A 366 -8.41 -29.54 -2.41
N TRP A 367 -7.58 -29.70 -1.37
CA TRP A 367 -6.68 -28.62 -0.93
C TRP A 367 -5.67 -28.21 -2.00
N ASN A 368 -5.10 -29.18 -2.73
CA ASN A 368 -4.15 -28.87 -3.81
C ASN A 368 -4.84 -28.14 -4.98
N SER A 369 -6.10 -28.49 -5.28
CA SER A 369 -6.91 -27.78 -6.27
C SER A 369 -7.23 -26.34 -5.84
N GLN A 370 -7.53 -26.12 -4.56
CA GLN A 370 -7.79 -24.79 -4.02
C GLN A 370 -6.54 -23.90 -4.05
N ASN A 371 -5.40 -24.42 -3.58
CA ASN A 371 -4.11 -23.73 -3.65
C ASN A 371 -3.71 -23.38 -5.10
N PHE A 372 -4.06 -24.24 -6.07
CA PHE A 372 -3.84 -23.96 -7.48
C PHE A 372 -4.74 -22.81 -7.98
N SER A 373 -6.02 -22.81 -7.62
CA SER A 373 -6.96 -21.74 -7.95
C SER A 373 -6.50 -20.39 -7.39
N ASP A 374 -5.98 -20.36 -6.17
CA ASP A 374 -5.50 -19.14 -5.50
C ASP A 374 -4.19 -18.62 -6.11
N SER A 375 -3.35 -19.50 -6.64
CA SER A 375 -2.07 -19.15 -7.28
C SER A 375 -2.20 -18.80 -8.77
N PHE A 376 -3.31 -19.17 -9.41
CA PHE A 376 -3.55 -18.97 -10.85
C PHE A 376 -3.53 -17.49 -11.29
N PRO A 377 -4.09 -16.52 -10.54
CA PRO A 377 -4.08 -15.10 -10.93
C PRO A 377 -2.69 -14.46 -10.94
N TYR A 378 -1.74 -15.01 -10.16
CA TYR A 378 -0.38 -14.47 -10.01
C TYR A 378 0.59 -14.94 -11.11
N LEU A 379 0.18 -15.90 -11.95
CA LEU A 379 1.01 -16.52 -12.99
C LEU A 379 0.62 -16.05 -14.41
N LEU A 380 0.32 -14.76 -14.56
CA LEU A 380 -0.14 -14.08 -15.80
C LEU A 380 0.75 -14.26 -17.06
N HIS A 381 1.92 -14.90 -16.97
CA HIS A 381 2.83 -15.13 -18.10
C HIS A 381 3.12 -16.62 -18.38
N VAL A 382 2.51 -17.56 -17.66
CA VAL A 382 2.71 -18.99 -17.88
C VAL A 382 1.41 -19.61 -18.37
N SER A 383 1.40 -20.13 -19.60
CA SER A 383 0.26 -20.86 -20.16
C SER A 383 -0.15 -21.98 -19.20
N GLY A 384 -1.44 -22.02 -18.80
CA GLY A 384 -1.97 -23.07 -17.93
C GLY A 384 -1.73 -24.49 -18.48
N TRP A 385 -1.55 -24.61 -19.80
CA TRP A 385 -1.15 -25.85 -20.46
C TRP A 385 0.25 -26.33 -20.03
N ASN A 386 1.22 -25.43 -19.90
CA ASN A 386 2.59 -25.78 -19.47
C ASN A 386 2.64 -26.24 -18.02
N ILE A 387 1.79 -25.67 -17.17
CA ILE A 387 1.69 -26.07 -15.75
C ILE A 387 1.02 -27.45 -15.64
N LEU A 388 -0.01 -27.72 -16.46
CA LEU A 388 -0.68 -29.01 -16.52
C LEU A 388 0.26 -30.10 -17.02
N LEU A 389 1.02 -29.83 -18.09
CA LEU A 389 2.03 -30.75 -18.64
C LEU A 389 3.13 -31.07 -17.62
N SER A 390 3.61 -30.07 -16.87
CA SER A 390 4.62 -30.25 -15.82
C SER A 390 4.12 -31.14 -14.66
N ARG A 391 2.81 -31.13 -14.38
CA ARG A 391 2.21 -31.87 -13.25
C ARG A 391 1.54 -33.19 -13.67
N LEU A 392 1.48 -33.49 -14.95
CA LEU A 392 0.88 -34.70 -15.49
C LEU A 392 1.45 -36.00 -14.87
N PRO A 393 2.77 -36.14 -14.65
CA PRO A 393 3.31 -37.33 -13.97
C PRO A 393 2.78 -37.51 -12.54
N LEU A 394 2.58 -36.41 -11.81
CA LEU A 394 2.03 -36.41 -10.46
C LEU A 394 0.54 -36.78 -10.46
N VAL A 395 -0.23 -36.26 -11.42
CA VAL A 395 -1.65 -36.63 -11.61
C VAL A 395 -1.79 -38.10 -11.99
N ALA A 396 -0.92 -38.61 -12.87
CA ALA A 396 -0.91 -40.03 -13.24
C ALA A 396 -0.58 -40.92 -12.03
N ALA A 397 0.44 -40.57 -11.25
CA ALA A 397 0.83 -41.32 -10.04
C ALA A 397 -0.30 -41.35 -8.99
N THR A 398 -0.93 -40.21 -8.73
CA THR A 398 -2.05 -40.12 -7.76
C THR A 398 -3.28 -40.88 -8.24
N THR A 399 -3.61 -40.82 -9.53
CA THR A 399 -4.72 -41.59 -10.13
C THR A 399 -4.46 -43.09 -10.02
N LEU A 400 -3.22 -43.55 -10.26
CA LEU A 400 -2.84 -44.96 -10.11
C LEU A 400 -2.97 -45.43 -8.66
N ILE A 401 -2.51 -44.62 -7.70
CA ILE A 401 -2.63 -44.93 -6.26
C ILE A 401 -4.11 -45.02 -5.85
N ILE A 402 -4.95 -44.08 -6.30
CA ILE A 402 -6.39 -44.10 -6.01
C ILE A 402 -7.05 -45.34 -6.64
N GLY A 403 -6.72 -45.64 -7.89
CA GLY A 403 -7.22 -46.84 -8.57
C GLY A 403 -6.80 -48.13 -7.87
N GLY A 404 -5.53 -48.22 -7.44
CA GLY A 404 -5.00 -49.35 -6.68
C GLY A 404 -5.68 -49.53 -5.33
N LEU A 405 -5.80 -48.45 -4.54
CA LEU A 405 -6.47 -48.46 -3.24
C LEU A 405 -7.96 -48.79 -3.38
N SER A 406 -8.64 -48.23 -4.39
CA SER A 406 -10.05 -48.55 -4.68
C SER A 406 -10.23 -50.01 -5.08
N GLY A 407 -9.30 -50.59 -5.85
CA GLY A 407 -9.32 -52.01 -6.20
C GLY A 407 -9.15 -52.93 -5.00
N VAL A 408 -8.19 -52.61 -4.11
CA VAL A 408 -7.98 -53.33 -2.85
C VAL A 408 -9.21 -53.22 -1.95
N PHE A 409 -9.79 -52.03 -1.83
CA PHE A 409 -11.00 -51.80 -1.03
C PHE A 409 -12.19 -52.63 -1.55
N PHE A 410 -12.42 -52.65 -2.87
CA PHE A 410 -13.48 -53.46 -3.47
C PHE A 410 -13.26 -54.97 -3.26
N TYR A 411 -12.01 -55.43 -3.37
CA TYR A 411 -11.65 -56.81 -3.07
C TYR A 411 -11.96 -57.16 -1.60
N LEU A 412 -11.58 -56.30 -0.66
CA LEU A 412 -11.84 -56.49 0.78
C LEU A 412 -13.35 -56.55 1.07
N ILE A 413 -14.15 -55.66 0.50
CA ILE A 413 -15.62 -55.69 0.64
C ILE A 413 -16.18 -57.01 0.11
N LYS A 414 -15.77 -57.42 -1.11
CA LYS A 414 -16.22 -58.68 -1.71
C LYS A 414 -15.86 -59.88 -0.82
N HIS A 415 -14.67 -59.87 -0.22
CA HIS A 415 -14.22 -60.95 0.65
C HIS A 415 -14.95 -60.97 2.00
N ILE A 416 -15.22 -59.80 2.59
CA ILE A 416 -16.06 -59.67 3.80
C ILE A 416 -17.47 -60.23 3.54
N ILE A 417 -18.07 -59.90 2.39
CA ILE A 417 -19.38 -60.42 2.00
C ILE A 417 -19.32 -61.94 1.83
N SER A 418 -18.28 -62.47 1.18
CA SER A 418 -18.08 -63.92 1.01
C SER A 418 -17.99 -64.64 2.36
N LEU A 419 -17.11 -64.18 3.26
CA LEU A 419 -16.92 -64.77 4.59
C LEU A 419 -18.16 -64.70 5.46
N ASN A 420 -18.92 -63.60 5.38
CA ASN A 420 -20.16 -63.46 6.13
C ASN A 420 -21.27 -64.37 5.57
N THR A 421 -21.27 -64.56 4.24
CA THR A 421 -22.15 -65.53 3.58
C THR A 421 -21.80 -66.96 3.98
N GLU A 422 -20.52 -67.31 4.01
CA GLU A 422 -20.00 -68.61 4.48
C GLU A 422 -20.34 -68.87 5.96
N LYS A 423 -20.20 -67.86 6.82
CA LYS A 423 -20.63 -67.95 8.24
C LYS A 423 -22.12 -68.24 8.35
N MET A 424 -22.94 -67.58 7.54
CA MET A 424 -24.39 -67.77 7.53
C MET A 424 -24.76 -69.15 6.98
N THR A 425 -24.10 -69.66 5.94
CA THR A 425 -24.32 -71.03 5.46
C THR A 425 -23.83 -72.07 6.47
N MET A 426 -22.74 -71.83 7.20
CA MET A 426 -22.29 -72.71 8.30
C MET A 426 -23.33 -72.77 9.43
N LEU A 427 -23.87 -71.63 9.85
CA LEU A 427 -24.93 -71.56 10.86
C LEU A 427 -26.19 -72.27 10.38
N LYS A 428 -26.61 -72.03 9.12
CA LYS A 428 -27.75 -72.73 8.51
C LYS A 428 -27.52 -74.22 8.43
N ALA A 429 -26.32 -74.68 8.08
CA ALA A 429 -25.96 -76.10 8.02
C ALA A 429 -25.91 -76.73 9.41
N GLY A 430 -25.41 -76.02 10.42
CA GLY A 430 -25.43 -76.47 11.81
C GLY A 430 -26.86 -76.65 12.34
N ILE A 431 -27.72 -75.66 12.08
CA ILE A 431 -29.14 -75.71 12.45
C ILE A 431 -29.88 -76.82 11.66
N LEU A 432 -29.63 -76.96 10.36
CA LEU A 432 -30.19 -78.04 9.54
C LEU A 432 -29.73 -79.42 10.02
N ALA A 433 -28.44 -79.57 10.35
CA ALA A 433 -27.91 -80.81 10.87
C ALA A 433 -28.53 -81.15 12.24
N GLU A 434 -28.75 -80.16 13.10
CA GLU A 434 -29.46 -80.30 14.36
C GLU A 434 -30.95 -80.67 14.17
N GLN A 435 -31.63 -80.05 13.22
CA GLN A 435 -33.02 -80.37 12.89
C GLN A 435 -33.17 -81.78 12.29
N ILE A 436 -32.27 -82.18 11.38
CA ILE A 436 -32.27 -83.51 10.76
C ILE A 436 -31.96 -84.58 11.80
N THR A 437 -30.93 -84.38 12.64
CA THR A 437 -30.59 -85.34 13.71
C THR A 437 -31.66 -85.47 14.80
N ASN A 438 -32.40 -84.40 15.09
CA ASN A 438 -33.54 -84.44 16.02
C ASN A 438 -34.82 -85.03 15.40
N SER A 439 -34.96 -85.03 14.07
CA SER A 439 -36.12 -85.58 13.36
C SER A 439 -36.00 -87.07 12.98
N LEU A 440 -34.83 -87.68 13.14
CA LEU A 440 -34.60 -89.10 12.84
C LEU A 440 -35.14 -89.98 13.98
N ASP A 441 -36.19 -90.75 13.69
CA ASP A 441 -36.79 -91.72 14.60
C ASP A 441 -35.89 -92.97 14.71
N CYS A 442 -34.88 -92.90 15.58
CA CYS A 442 -33.97 -94.02 15.87
C CYS A 442 -34.68 -95.04 16.78
N LYS A 443 -35.52 -95.90 16.21
CA LYS A 443 -36.33 -96.86 16.98
C LYS A 443 -35.63 -98.15 17.39
N GLU A 444 -34.39 -98.43 16.96
CA GLU A 444 -33.66 -99.65 17.34
C GLU A 444 -32.14 -99.44 17.49
N MET A 445 -31.70 -98.41 18.22
CA MET A 445 -30.26 -98.21 18.54
C MET A 445 -30.07 -97.87 20.01
N ASN A 446 -28.99 -98.38 20.62
CA ASN A 446 -28.65 -98.11 22.03
C ASN A 446 -28.12 -96.67 22.20
N ASP A 447 -28.31 -96.04 23.37
CA ASP A 447 -28.11 -94.60 23.57
C ASP A 447 -26.70 -94.10 23.23
N GLN A 448 -25.69 -94.97 23.36
CA GLN A 448 -24.30 -94.66 23.04
C GLN A 448 -24.02 -94.68 21.52
N GLU A 449 -24.67 -95.58 20.78
CA GLU A 449 -24.62 -95.63 19.31
C GLU A 449 -25.43 -94.48 18.70
N ARG A 450 -26.51 -94.05 19.37
CA ARG A 450 -27.32 -92.90 18.96
C ARG A 450 -26.52 -91.59 19.03
N LEU A 451 -25.68 -91.42 20.05
CA LEU A 451 -24.78 -90.27 20.20
C LEU A 451 -23.65 -90.28 19.17
N GLU A 452 -23.01 -91.42 18.90
CA GLU A 452 -22.00 -91.54 17.84
C GLU A 452 -22.59 -91.33 16.44
N PHE A 453 -23.79 -91.85 16.19
CA PHE A 453 -24.49 -91.65 14.92
C PHE A 453 -24.89 -90.19 14.71
N GLN A 454 -25.38 -89.50 15.75
CA GLN A 454 -25.66 -88.06 15.68
C GLN A 454 -24.40 -87.22 15.47
N ARG A 455 -23.30 -87.56 16.14
CA ARG A 455 -22.00 -86.89 15.97
C ARG A 455 -21.44 -87.11 14.56
N ASN A 456 -21.40 -88.36 14.09
CA ASN A 456 -20.89 -88.67 12.75
C ASN A 456 -21.79 -88.12 11.65
N THR A 457 -23.12 -88.09 11.84
CA THR A 457 -24.06 -87.49 10.88
C THR A 457 -23.94 -85.97 10.84
N LYS A 458 -23.76 -85.30 11.98
CA LYS A 458 -23.47 -83.84 12.03
C LYS A 458 -22.14 -83.52 11.33
N ILE A 459 -21.09 -84.28 11.60
CA ILE A 459 -19.78 -84.08 10.97
C ILE A 459 -19.86 -84.34 9.46
N LYS A 460 -20.56 -85.40 9.02
CA LYS A 460 -20.69 -85.78 7.60
C LYS A 460 -21.55 -84.77 6.82
N LEU A 461 -22.64 -84.26 7.40
CA LEU A 461 -23.46 -83.19 6.81
C LEU A 461 -22.68 -81.88 6.68
N ILE A 462 -21.94 -81.49 7.71
CA ILE A 462 -21.08 -80.31 7.67
C ILE A 462 -20.00 -80.50 6.58
N MET A 463 -19.29 -81.63 6.53
CA MET A 463 -18.32 -81.93 5.47
C MET A 463 -18.92 -81.89 4.06
N GLN A 464 -20.14 -82.41 3.85
CA GLN A 464 -20.79 -82.43 2.53
C GLN A 464 -21.28 -81.05 2.08
N VAL A 465 -21.72 -80.20 3.02
CA VAL A 465 -22.06 -78.81 2.71
C VAL A 465 -20.81 -78.02 2.31
N PHE A 466 -19.64 -78.36 2.84
CA PHE A 466 -18.36 -77.70 2.53
C PHE A 466 -17.58 -78.31 1.34
N SER A 467 -17.91 -79.51 0.86
CA SER A 467 -17.29 -80.11 -0.35
C SER A 467 -18.00 -79.72 -1.66
N LYS A 468 -19.00 -78.83 -1.60
CA LYS A 468 -19.83 -78.40 -2.73
C LYS A 468 -19.39 -77.07 -3.36
N ASN A 469 -18.09 -76.80 -3.38
CA ASN A 469 -17.46 -75.62 -3.99
C ASN A 469 -16.54 -75.98 -5.17
N GLU A 470 -16.96 -76.91 -6.03
CA GLU A 470 -16.48 -77.03 -7.41
C GLU A 470 -17.69 -77.24 -8.35
N PRO A 471 -17.64 -76.72 -9.59
CA PRO A 471 -18.84 -76.30 -10.31
C PRO A 471 -19.65 -77.47 -10.89
N ASP A 472 -20.96 -77.23 -10.92
CA ASP A 472 -22.06 -78.00 -11.49
C ASP A 472 -21.70 -79.09 -12.51
N ILE A 473 -22.22 -80.30 -12.27
CA ILE A 473 -23.05 -81.09 -13.20
C ILE A 473 -23.72 -82.23 -12.38
N ASN A 474 -25.05 -82.38 -12.54
CA ASN A 474 -25.91 -83.50 -12.10
C ASN A 474 -26.41 -83.56 -10.64
N GLN A 475 -27.16 -82.54 -10.19
CA GLN A 475 -28.00 -82.61 -8.99
C GLN A 475 -29.34 -83.36 -9.17
N SER A 476 -29.66 -83.83 -10.38
CA SER A 476 -30.93 -84.52 -10.68
C SER A 476 -30.89 -86.05 -10.55
N ASN A 477 -29.72 -86.68 -10.44
CA ASN A 477 -29.61 -88.15 -10.35
C ASN A 477 -29.51 -88.70 -8.92
N ILE A 478 -29.06 -87.90 -7.94
CA ILE A 478 -28.80 -88.42 -6.58
C ILE A 478 -30.06 -88.38 -5.69
N ILE A 479 -30.99 -87.45 -5.92
CA ILE A 479 -32.31 -87.46 -5.25
C ILE A 479 -33.13 -88.68 -5.71
N ILE A 480 -32.95 -89.11 -6.97
CA ILE A 480 -33.59 -90.31 -7.52
C ILE A 480 -32.93 -91.60 -6.98
N GLU A 481 -31.63 -91.61 -6.73
CA GLU A 481 -30.90 -92.77 -6.18
C GLU A 481 -31.14 -92.96 -4.66
N ALA A 482 -31.22 -91.86 -3.90
CA ALA A 482 -31.60 -91.89 -2.49
C ALA A 482 -33.09 -92.26 -2.31
N LEU A 483 -33.98 -91.81 -3.22
CA LEU A 483 -35.38 -92.25 -3.24
C LEU A 483 -35.54 -93.70 -3.75
N LYS A 484 -34.67 -94.20 -4.63
CA LYS A 484 -34.65 -95.63 -5.04
C LYS A 484 -34.18 -96.55 -3.92
N ALA A 485 -33.21 -96.13 -3.11
CA ALA A 485 -32.78 -96.89 -1.92
C ALA A 485 -33.81 -96.87 -0.78
N LEU A 486 -34.70 -95.87 -0.75
CA LEU A 486 -35.83 -95.77 0.19
C LEU A 486 -37.11 -96.47 -0.29
N ASN A 487 -37.20 -96.85 -1.57
CA ASN A 487 -38.32 -97.60 -2.15
C ASN A 487 -37.99 -99.06 -2.52
N SER A 488 -36.80 -99.55 -2.15
CA SER A 488 -36.45 -100.97 -2.19
C SER A 488 -36.38 -101.54 -0.76
N LYS A 489 -37.53 -101.57 -0.10
CA LYS A 489 -37.90 -102.60 0.87
C LYS A 489 -39.41 -102.72 0.94
#